data_AF-A0A961V5W3-F1
#
_entry.id   AF-A0A961V5W3-F1
#
_cell.length_a   1.000
_cell.length_b   1.000
_cell.length_c   1.000
_cell.angle_alpha   90.00
_cell.angle_beta   90.00
_cell.angle_gamma   90.00
#
_symmetry.space_group_name_H-M   'P 1'
#
loop_
_entity.id
_entity.type
_entity.pdbx_description
1 polymer ?
#
loop_
_entity_poly.entity_id
_entity_poly.type
_entity_poly.pdbx_seq_one_letter_code
_entity_poly.pdbx_strand_id
1 'polypeptide(L)'
;MLQAGEDTGTENRFNGTGGLRIFYRSWQPAESPRGVVVLVHGFNSHSGYYIWTANRLVASGLAVYALDLRGRGQSDGERFYVDSFADYVSDVSGVVAIARSAHPGLPLFLLGHSAGGV
;
A
#
# COMPACT_ATOMS: atom_id res chain seq x y z
N MET A 1 5.30 27.68 3.88
CA MET A 1 4.52 27.01 2.84
C MET A 1 5.27 25.74 2.48
N LEU A 2 4.92 24.60 3.09
CA LEU A 2 5.55 23.32 2.77
C LEU A 2 5.04 22.92 1.37
N GLN A 3 5.93 22.78 0.38
CA GLN A 3 5.57 22.17 -0.89
C GLN A 3 5.00 20.78 -0.59
N ALA A 4 3.76 20.53 -1.02
CA ALA A 4 3.23 19.18 -1.10
C ALA A 4 4.22 18.40 -1.98
N GLY A 5 4.95 17.45 -1.41
CA GLY A 5 5.92 16.67 -2.17
C GLY A 5 5.20 16.00 -3.33
N GLU A 6 5.71 16.17 -4.54
CA GLU A 6 5.16 15.54 -5.74
C GLU A 6 5.02 14.03 -5.53
N ASP A 7 3.92 13.45 -6.03
CA ASP A 7 3.74 12.00 -6.00
C ASP A 7 4.66 11.36 -7.05
N THR A 8 5.80 10.84 -6.59
CA THR A 8 6.75 10.10 -7.41
C THR A 8 6.45 8.60 -7.43
N GLY A 9 5.33 8.18 -6.84
CA GLY A 9 4.94 6.79 -6.74
C GLY A 9 4.56 6.19 -8.08
N THR A 10 4.91 4.93 -8.28
CA THR A 10 4.38 4.15 -9.41
C THR A 10 3.05 3.52 -9.01
N GLU A 11 2.11 3.55 -9.93
CA GLU A 11 0.77 3.01 -9.77
C GLU A 11 0.65 1.67 -10.48
N ASN A 12 0.15 0.65 -9.79
CA ASN A 12 -0.01 -0.68 -10.34
C ASN A 12 -1.27 -1.37 -9.80
N ARG A 13 -1.63 -2.50 -10.42
CA ARG A 13 -2.76 -3.33 -10.01
C ARG A 13 -2.38 -4.80 -10.04
N PHE A 14 -2.98 -5.59 -9.17
CA PHE A 14 -2.96 -7.05 -9.25
C PHE A 14 -4.36 -7.62 -9.13
N ASN A 15 -4.55 -8.85 -9.58
CA ASN A 15 -5.83 -9.56 -9.44
C ASN A 15 -5.93 -10.12 -8.01
N GLY A 16 -6.83 -9.54 -7.21
CA GLY A 16 -7.19 -10.03 -5.88
C GLY A 16 -8.25 -11.12 -5.93
N THR A 17 -8.76 -11.52 -4.75
CA THR A 17 -9.83 -12.52 -4.68
C THR A 17 -11.12 -12.00 -5.30
N GLY A 18 -11.96 -12.92 -5.80
CA GLY A 18 -13.21 -12.56 -6.48
C GLY A 18 -13.03 -11.83 -7.81
N GLY A 19 -11.82 -11.83 -8.39
CA GLY A 19 -11.53 -11.20 -9.67
C GLY A 19 -11.42 -9.66 -9.62
N LEU A 20 -11.40 -9.08 -8.42
CA LEU A 20 -11.24 -7.64 -8.24
C LEU A 20 -9.79 -7.21 -8.53
N ARG A 21 -9.60 -6.13 -9.29
CA ARG A 21 -8.25 -5.56 -9.44
C ARG A 21 -7.98 -4.62 -8.28
N ILE A 22 -7.00 -4.98 -7.47
CA ILE A 22 -6.57 -4.21 -6.32
C ILE A 22 -5.44 -3.28 -6.75
N PHE A 23 -5.66 -1.99 -6.55
CA PHE A 23 -4.71 -0.93 -6.82
C PHE A 23 -3.71 -0.79 -5.68
N TYR A 24 -2.46 -0.51 -6.03
CA TYR A 24 -1.45 -0.10 -5.07
C TYR A 24 -0.49 0.91 -5.69
N ARG A 25 0.10 1.72 -4.82
CA ARG A 25 1.22 2.60 -5.11
C ARG A 25 2.50 1.98 -4.56
N SER A 26 3.62 2.26 -5.21
CA SER A 26 4.93 1.97 -4.65
C SER A 26 5.91 3.11 -4.86
N TRP A 27 6.76 3.36 -3.87
CA TRP A 27 7.81 4.36 -3.90
C TRP A 27 9.14 3.68 -3.55
N GLN A 28 10.18 4.01 -4.29
CA GLN A 28 11.52 3.44 -4.12
C GLN A 28 12.50 4.54 -3.68
N PRO A 29 13.41 4.23 -2.73
CA PRO A 29 14.54 5.11 -2.47
C PRO A 29 15.48 5.18 -3.67
N ALA A 30 16.28 6.26 -3.74
CA ALA A 30 17.25 6.44 -4.82
C ALA A 30 18.40 5.42 -4.75
N GLU A 31 18.75 4.98 -3.54
CA GLU A 31 19.72 3.92 -3.27
C GLU A 31 19.02 2.58 -2.98
N SER A 32 19.80 1.51 -2.86
CA SER A 32 19.24 0.19 -2.51
C SER A 32 18.48 0.25 -1.18
N PRO A 33 17.22 -0.24 -1.13
CA PRO A 33 16.42 -0.16 0.09
C PRO A 33 17.03 -1.02 1.20
N ARG A 34 16.94 -0.52 2.43
CA ARG A 34 17.37 -1.26 3.64
C ARG A 34 16.26 -2.04 4.32
N GLY A 35 15.05 -1.94 3.80
CA GLY A 35 13.83 -2.55 4.33
C GLY A 35 12.61 -2.10 3.56
N VAL A 36 11.49 -2.75 3.81
CA VAL A 36 10.23 -2.55 3.10
C VAL A 36 9.11 -2.23 4.08
N VAL A 37 8.26 -1.26 3.77
CA VAL A 37 7.04 -0.95 4.52
C VAL A 37 5.83 -1.12 3.61
N VAL A 38 4.86 -1.93 4.05
CA VAL A 38 3.53 -1.99 3.44
C VAL A 38 2.56 -1.20 4.31
N LEU A 39 1.94 -0.18 3.73
CA LEU A 39 0.98 0.73 4.36
C LEU A 39 -0.45 0.26 4.10
N VAL A 40 -1.25 0.16 5.17
CA VAL A 40 -2.67 -0.17 5.12
C VAL A 40 -3.47 1.00 5.69
N HIS A 41 -4.30 1.60 4.84
CA HIS A 41 -5.07 2.79 5.21
C HIS A 41 -6.29 2.45 6.09
N GLY A 42 -6.87 3.49 6.72
CA GLY A 42 -8.09 3.36 7.52
C GLY A 42 -9.39 3.25 6.70
N PHE A 43 -10.52 3.08 7.39
CA PHE A 43 -11.81 2.73 6.79
C PHE A 43 -12.32 3.67 5.68
N ASN A 44 -12.17 4.98 5.83
CA ASN A 44 -12.64 5.99 4.87
C ASN A 44 -11.48 6.75 4.23
N SER A 45 -10.50 6.01 3.71
CA SER A 45 -9.24 6.53 3.18
C SER A 45 -8.85 5.77 1.92
N HIS A 46 -7.71 6.16 1.33
CA HIS A 46 -7.00 5.42 0.29
C HIS A 46 -5.49 5.71 0.37
N SER A 47 -4.67 4.99 -0.40
CA SER A 47 -3.20 5.09 -0.44
C SER A 47 -2.68 6.51 -0.72
N GLY A 48 -3.40 7.28 -1.53
CA GLY A 48 -3.04 8.66 -1.90
C GLY A 48 -2.93 9.61 -0.70
N TYR A 49 -3.63 9.35 0.41
CA TYR A 49 -3.50 10.19 1.62
C TYR A 49 -2.17 9.98 2.34
N TYR A 50 -1.39 8.96 1.96
CA TYR A 50 -0.13 8.61 2.57
C TYR A 50 1.08 9.01 1.73
N ILE A 51 0.94 9.77 0.65
CA ILE A 51 2.06 10.23 -0.20
C ILE A 51 3.14 10.92 0.65
N TRP A 52 2.74 11.83 1.55
CA TRP A 52 3.69 12.50 2.44
C TRP A 52 4.42 11.50 3.35
N THR A 53 3.70 10.55 3.95
CA THR A 53 4.29 9.50 4.81
C THR A 53 5.23 8.59 4.02
N ALA A 54 4.84 8.18 2.81
CA ALA A 54 5.67 7.39 1.91
C ALA A 54 6.96 8.13 1.58
N ASN A 55 6.89 9.41 1.19
CA ASN A 55 8.06 10.24 0.91
C ASN A 55 9.01 10.32 2.11
N ARG A 56 8.49 10.40 3.35
CA ARG A 56 9.32 10.40 4.56
C ARG A 56 10.03 9.06 4.81
N LEU A 57 9.37 7.94 4.56
CA LEU A 57 9.93 6.60 4.71
C LEU A 57 10.94 6.29 3.59
N VAL A 58 10.67 6.74 2.37
CA VAL A 58 11.59 6.65 1.24
C VAL A 58 12.86 7.44 1.53
N ALA A 59 12.74 8.66 2.06
CA ALA A 59 13.88 9.48 2.46
C ALA A 59 14.72 8.84 3.59
N SER A 60 14.19 7.86 4.33
CA SER A 60 14.94 7.07 5.32
C SER A 60 15.51 5.76 4.76
N GLY A 61 15.42 5.55 3.45
CA GLY A 61 15.98 4.39 2.74
C GLY A 61 15.07 3.16 2.69
N LEU A 62 13.76 3.33 2.91
CA LEU A 62 12.79 2.23 2.87
C LEU A 62 12.04 2.23 1.54
N ALA A 63 11.84 1.04 0.95
CA ALA A 63 10.86 0.85 -0.11
C ALA A 63 9.46 0.84 0.51
N VAL A 64 8.50 1.54 -0.11
CA VAL A 64 7.14 1.70 0.45
C VAL A 64 6.12 1.21 -0.56
N TYR A 65 5.15 0.45 -0.08
CA TYR A 65 3.98 0.02 -0.85
C TYR A 65 2.72 0.44 -0.08
N ALA A 66 1.69 0.93 -0.78
CA ALA A 66 0.42 1.27 -0.16
C ALA A 66 -0.72 0.81 -1.07
N LEU A 67 -1.58 -0.08 -0.58
CA LEU A 67 -2.75 -0.53 -1.34
C LEU A 67 -3.96 0.37 -1.11
N ASP A 68 -4.86 0.39 -2.07
CA ASP A 68 -6.25 0.75 -1.81
C ASP A 68 -7.01 -0.53 -1.47
N LEU A 69 -7.62 -0.63 -0.30
CA LEU A 69 -8.45 -1.77 0.05
C LEU A 69 -9.62 -1.90 -0.96
N ARG A 70 -10.13 -3.11 -1.18
CA ARG A 70 -11.30 -3.31 -2.04
C ARG A 70 -12.44 -2.36 -1.71
N GLY A 71 -13.11 -1.84 -2.74
CA GLY A 71 -14.17 -0.86 -2.60
C GLY A 71 -13.70 0.51 -2.10
N ARG A 72 -12.38 0.78 -2.06
CA ARG A 72 -11.78 2.07 -1.67
C ARG A 72 -10.89 2.60 -2.79
N GLY A 73 -10.69 3.91 -2.79
CA GLY A 73 -9.84 4.61 -3.75
C GLY A 73 -10.03 4.11 -5.19
N GLN A 74 -8.94 3.67 -5.79
CA GLN A 74 -8.86 3.18 -7.16
C GLN A 74 -9.05 1.67 -7.31
N SER A 75 -9.08 0.89 -6.23
CA SER A 75 -9.35 -0.56 -6.30
C SER A 75 -10.77 -0.84 -6.78
N ASP A 76 -10.99 -1.97 -7.43
CA ASP A 76 -12.33 -2.44 -7.82
C ASP A 76 -13.16 -2.83 -6.56
N GLY A 77 -14.43 -3.20 -6.77
CA GLY A 77 -15.38 -3.62 -5.73
C GLY A 77 -16.45 -2.57 -5.40
N GLU A 78 -17.54 -3.03 -4.77
CA GLU A 78 -18.61 -2.15 -4.31
C GLU A 78 -18.08 -1.16 -3.26
N ARG A 79 -18.44 0.13 -3.41
CA ARG A 79 -17.90 1.19 -2.55
C ARG A 79 -18.35 0.95 -1.11
N PHE A 80 -17.40 1.04 -0.18
CA PHE A 80 -17.67 0.87 1.25
C PHE A 80 -18.15 -0.52 1.70
N TYR A 81 -18.14 -1.51 0.80
CA TYR A 81 -18.57 -2.88 1.08
C TYR A 81 -17.39 -3.85 1.12
N VAL A 82 -17.52 -4.89 1.95
CA VAL A 82 -16.73 -6.11 1.91
C VAL A 82 -17.60 -7.23 2.48
N ASP A 83 -17.51 -8.42 1.90
CA ASP A 83 -18.29 -9.58 2.34
C ASP A 83 -17.71 -10.19 3.63
N SER A 84 -16.38 -10.35 3.69
CA SER A 84 -15.67 -10.92 4.83
C SER A 84 -14.42 -10.13 5.17
N PHE A 85 -14.09 -9.96 6.45
CA PHE A 85 -12.82 -9.32 6.82
C PHE A 85 -11.59 -10.05 6.26
N ALA A 86 -11.68 -11.36 6.06
CA ALA A 86 -10.60 -12.17 5.49
C ALA A 86 -10.23 -11.73 4.06
N ASP A 87 -11.16 -11.12 3.33
CA ASP A 87 -10.91 -10.55 2.02
C ASP A 87 -9.94 -9.36 2.06
N TYR A 88 -10.05 -8.50 3.07
CA TYR A 88 -9.06 -7.43 3.28
C TYR A 88 -7.68 -8.01 3.58
N VAL A 89 -7.62 -9.04 4.44
CA VAL A 89 -6.36 -9.72 4.76
C VAL A 89 -5.74 -10.35 3.51
N SER A 90 -6.56 -10.92 2.62
CA SER A 90 -6.08 -11.49 1.35
C SER A 90 -5.53 -10.42 0.42
N ASP A 91 -6.19 -9.26 0.31
CA ASP A 91 -5.70 -8.14 -0.52
C ASP A 91 -4.36 -7.59 0.01
N VAL A 92 -4.25 -7.41 1.34
CA VAL A 92 -3.00 -7.00 2.01
C VAL A 92 -1.90 -8.03 1.78
N SER A 93 -2.21 -9.32 1.90
CA SER A 93 -1.27 -10.41 1.65
C SER A 93 -0.76 -10.41 0.21
N GLY A 94 -1.61 -10.05 -0.76
CA GLY A 94 -1.22 -9.87 -2.16
C GLY A 94 -0.14 -8.81 -2.33
N VAL A 95 -0.32 -7.63 -1.74
CA VAL A 95 0.70 -6.57 -1.81
C VAL A 95 1.96 -6.92 -1.03
N VAL A 96 1.85 -7.60 0.11
CA VAL A 96 3.01 -8.13 0.83
C VAL A 96 3.80 -9.12 -0.03
N ALA A 97 3.12 -10.03 -0.74
CA ALA A 97 3.79 -11.00 -1.61
C ALA A 97 4.52 -10.31 -2.77
N ILE A 98 3.90 -9.31 -3.41
CA ILE A 98 4.52 -8.47 -4.44
C ILE A 98 5.77 -7.79 -3.88
N ALA A 99 5.66 -7.15 -2.70
CA ALA A 99 6.75 -6.44 -2.08
C ALA A 99 7.92 -7.38 -1.69
N ARG A 100 7.63 -8.58 -1.17
CA ARG A 100 8.65 -9.60 -0.87
C ARG A 100 9.36 -10.10 -2.13
N SER A 101 8.62 -10.33 -3.21
CA SER A 101 9.20 -10.78 -4.47
C SER A 101 10.10 -9.73 -5.10
N ALA A 102 9.74 -8.44 -4.98
CA ALA A 102 10.54 -7.34 -5.49
C ALA A 102 11.81 -7.08 -4.65
N HIS A 103 11.78 -7.42 -3.36
CA HIS A 103 12.85 -7.13 -2.39
C HIS A 103 13.26 -8.39 -1.59
N PRO A 104 13.82 -9.42 -2.25
CA PRO A 104 14.13 -10.69 -1.61
C PRO A 104 15.16 -10.51 -0.48
N GLY A 105 14.88 -11.08 0.69
CA GLY A 105 15.78 -11.08 1.85
C GLY A 105 15.76 -9.81 2.71
N LEU A 106 15.09 -8.74 2.29
CA LEU A 106 14.96 -7.53 3.12
C LEU A 106 13.92 -7.70 4.23
N PRO A 107 14.13 -7.06 5.40
CA PRO A 107 13.10 -7.00 6.43
C PRO A 107 11.87 -6.25 5.89
N LEU A 108 10.68 -6.77 6.21
CA LEU A 108 9.40 -6.20 5.80
C LEU A 108 8.54 -5.91 7.02
N PHE A 109 8.01 -4.69 7.06
CA PHE A 109 7.14 -4.19 8.12
C PHE A 109 5.76 -3.86 7.55
N LEU A 110 4.73 -4.01 8.38
CA LEU A 110 3.37 -3.56 8.08
C LEU A 110 3.08 -2.32 8.95
N LEU A 111 2.56 -1.26 8.34
CA LEU A 111 2.10 -0.07 9.05
C LEU A 111 0.62 0.15 8.72
N GLY A 112 -0.23 -0.14 9.69
CA GLY A 112 -1.67 0.10 9.63
C GLY A 112 -2.08 1.39 10.33
N HIS A 113 -3.01 2.14 9.75
CA HIS A 113 -3.62 3.30 10.40
C HIS A 113 -5.10 3.06 10.71
N SER A 114 -5.51 3.30 11.97
CA SER A 114 -6.89 3.11 12.42
C SER A 114 -7.39 1.70 12.06
N ALA A 115 -8.48 1.57 11.31
CA ALA A 115 -9.02 0.28 10.86
C ALA A 115 -8.00 -0.56 10.06
N GLY A 116 -7.00 0.05 9.41
CA GLY A 116 -5.94 -0.69 8.72
C GLY A 116 -4.90 -1.33 9.65
N GLY A 117 -4.94 -1.02 10.96
CA GLY A 117 -4.07 -1.62 11.97
C GLY A 117 -4.73 -2.73 12.81
N VAL A 118 -5.99 -3.05 12.54
CA VAL A 118 -6.74 -4.17 13.13
C VAL A 118 -6.59 -5.38 12.21
#